data_AF-A0A4P9W3J1-F1
#
_entry.id   AF-A0A4P9W3J1-F1
#
_cell.length_a   1.000
_cell.length_b   1.000
_cell.length_c   1.000
_cell.angle_alpha   90.00
_cell.angle_beta   90.00
_cell.angle_gamma   90.00
#
_symmetry.space_group_name_H-M   'P 1'
#
loop_
_entity.id
_entity.type
_entity.pdbx_description
1 polymer ?
#
loop_
_entity_poly.entity_id
_entity_poly.type
_entity_poly.pdbx_seq_one_letter_code
_entity_poly.pdbx_strand_id
1 'polypeptide(L)'
;LGTHHTKAMILMYRSPDSKRQCDTLRVVIHTANMVSRDWENRTQGVWLSPRIHRKSSSSTPASAFETDLLAYLSAYDGALSSWCSDLAGFDFSRCKAVLVASVPGRHVGSERHRWGLARLARELARVECASSGVRETIVCQVSSIGALGTADKWLQTELGTSLRSARNVLQCRRPDLRLVFPTVEDVRTSIDGWASGGSIPFKSDNWDKQESYMRPLLCSWRAEKAGRKHASPHIKTYARISETGTLSWFLVTSSNLSKAAWGAVQKNGAQLEIKSFELGVLVHPELW
;
A
#
# COMPACT_ATOMS: atom_id res chain seq x y z
N LEU A 1 0.71 9.07 -17.51
CA LEU A 1 2.06 8.51 -17.36
C LEU A 1 2.02 7.45 -16.28
N GLY A 2 2.69 6.32 -16.50
CA GLY A 2 2.88 5.24 -15.52
C GLY A 2 4.23 5.33 -14.84
N THR A 3 4.41 4.64 -13.72
CA THR A 3 5.69 4.60 -12.99
C THR A 3 5.92 3.22 -12.38
N HIS A 4 7.16 2.74 -12.41
CA HIS A 4 7.56 1.62 -11.57
C HIS A 4 7.92 2.14 -10.18
N HIS A 5 7.00 2.00 -9.22
CA HIS A 5 7.10 2.69 -7.94
C HIS A 5 7.26 1.73 -6.74
N THR A 6 7.12 0.42 -6.98
CA THR A 6 7.46 -0.67 -6.05
C THR A 6 8.86 -0.56 -5.49
N LYS A 7 8.96 -0.83 -4.19
CA LYS A 7 10.18 -0.81 -3.40
C LYS A 7 10.20 -2.07 -2.54
N ALA A 8 10.92 -3.07 -3.03
CA ALA A 8 11.01 -4.36 -2.38
C ALA A 8 12.40 -4.95 -2.55
N MET A 9 12.80 -5.78 -1.60
CA MET A 9 13.99 -6.61 -1.66
C MET A 9 13.60 -8.06 -1.43
N ILE A 10 14.13 -8.95 -2.25
CA ILE A 10 14.04 -10.40 -2.04
C ILE A 10 15.46 -10.88 -1.78
N LEU A 11 15.73 -11.27 -0.55
CA LEU A 11 17.07 -11.57 -0.06
C LEU A 11 17.18 -13.06 0.20
N MET A 12 17.98 -13.76 -0.60
CA MET A 12 18.23 -15.20 -0.45
C MET A 12 19.55 -15.43 0.27
N TYR A 13 19.57 -16.38 1.21
CA TYR A 13 20.72 -16.68 2.05
C TYR A 13 21.09 -18.17 1.94
N ARG A 14 22.38 -18.44 1.82
CA ARG A 14 22.95 -19.79 1.93
C ARG A 14 23.14 -20.16 3.39
N SER A 15 22.89 -21.41 3.75
CA SER A 15 23.41 -21.95 5.01
C SER A 15 24.94 -22.05 4.93
N PRO A 16 25.67 -21.86 6.04
CA PRO A 16 27.12 -22.10 6.09
C PRO A 16 27.53 -23.48 5.54
N ASP A 17 26.67 -24.49 5.71
CA ASP A 17 26.93 -25.88 5.30
C ASP A 17 26.55 -26.18 3.84
N SER A 18 25.80 -25.28 3.18
CA SER A 18 25.27 -25.49 1.84
C SER A 18 26.10 -24.74 0.80
N LYS A 19 27.03 -25.45 0.15
CA LYS A 19 27.96 -24.86 -0.84
C LYS A 19 27.30 -24.45 -2.16
N ARG A 20 26.07 -24.90 -2.45
CA ARG A 20 25.45 -24.74 -3.78
C ARG A 20 24.06 -24.11 -3.81
N GLN A 21 23.34 -24.00 -2.69
CA GLN A 21 21.95 -23.54 -2.72
C GLN A 21 21.59 -22.63 -1.55
N CYS A 22 20.64 -21.72 -1.80
CA CYS A 22 20.05 -20.89 -0.76
C CYS A 22 19.00 -21.68 0.01
N ASP A 23 19.07 -21.67 1.33
CA ASP A 23 18.20 -22.48 2.21
C ASP A 23 17.15 -21.63 2.93
N THR A 24 17.38 -20.31 2.97
CA THR A 24 16.40 -19.37 3.52
C THR A 24 16.32 -18.11 2.69
N LEU A 25 15.20 -17.42 2.79
CA LEU A 25 15.05 -16.08 2.23
C LEU A 25 14.27 -15.14 3.16
N ARG A 26 14.30 -13.86 2.81
CA ARG A 26 13.48 -12.82 3.45
C ARG A 26 12.96 -11.85 2.39
N VAL A 27 11.70 -11.46 2.52
CA VAL A 27 11.08 -10.42 1.70
C VAL A 27 11.01 -9.14 2.53
N VAL A 28 11.45 -8.04 1.93
CA VAL A 28 11.36 -6.69 2.48
C VAL A 28 10.46 -5.88 1.55
N ILE A 29 9.40 -5.26 2.07
CA ILE A 29 8.56 -4.32 1.31
C ILE A 29 8.63 -2.99 2.05
N HIS A 30 9.08 -1.93 1.39
CA HIS A 30 9.42 -0.66 2.03
C HIS A 30 9.00 0.56 1.20
N THR A 31 9.26 1.77 1.69
CA THR A 31 8.84 3.02 1.01
C THR A 31 9.98 3.93 0.56
N ALA A 32 11.21 3.63 0.94
CA ALA A 32 12.41 4.38 0.54
C ALA A 32 12.90 4.05 -0.88
N ASN A 33 13.30 5.05 -1.66
CA ASN A 33 14.12 4.86 -2.85
C ASN A 33 15.57 4.49 -2.44
N MET A 34 16.36 3.92 -3.36
CA MET A 34 17.77 3.54 -3.10
C MET A 34 18.73 4.73 -3.26
N VAL A 35 18.48 5.80 -2.52
CA VAL A 35 19.34 7.00 -2.44
C VAL A 35 19.48 7.44 -0.99
N SER A 36 20.67 7.86 -0.56
CA SER A 36 21.00 8.13 0.85
C SER A 36 19.96 9.00 1.56
N ARG A 37 19.53 10.06 0.88
CA ARG A 37 18.53 11.01 1.38
C ARG A 37 17.23 10.37 1.86
N ASP A 38 16.77 9.31 1.19
CA ASP A 38 15.52 8.63 1.58
C ASP A 38 15.67 7.79 2.85
N TRP A 39 16.90 7.53 3.31
CA TRP A 39 17.23 6.74 4.50
C TRP A 39 17.75 7.57 5.69
N GLU A 40 18.00 8.87 5.48
CA GLU A 40 18.51 9.79 6.51
C GLU A 40 17.36 10.47 7.28
N ASN A 41 16.83 11.58 6.75
CA ASN A 41 15.94 12.51 7.48
C ASN A 41 14.46 12.35 7.09
N ARG A 42 14.07 11.18 6.56
CA ARG A 42 12.71 10.89 6.10
C ARG A 42 11.98 9.92 7.02
N THR A 43 10.68 10.10 7.14
CA THR A 43 9.84 9.04 7.70
C THR A 43 9.50 8.03 6.60
N GLN A 44 10.05 6.81 6.73
CA GLN A 44 9.83 5.68 5.85
C GLN A 44 9.19 4.50 6.62
N GLY A 45 8.58 3.58 5.88
CA GLY A 45 8.05 2.33 6.40
C GLY A 45 8.80 1.13 5.84
N VAL A 46 8.92 0.08 6.66
CA VAL A 46 9.48 -1.22 6.27
C VAL A 46 8.60 -2.31 6.87
N TRP A 47 8.10 -3.19 6.02
CA TRP A 47 7.62 -4.50 6.42
C TRP A 47 8.71 -5.54 6.15
N LEU A 48 8.97 -6.38 7.15
CA LEU A 48 9.98 -7.42 7.10
C LEU A 48 9.31 -8.77 7.30
N SER A 49 9.38 -9.66 6.31
CA SER A 49 8.88 -11.02 6.45
C SER A 49 9.62 -11.77 7.57
N PRO A 50 9.06 -12.85 8.14
CA PRO A 50 9.86 -13.81 8.90
C PRO A 50 10.96 -14.41 8.01
N ARG A 51 11.88 -15.16 8.61
CA ARG A 51 12.80 -15.99 7.83
C ARG A 51 12.01 -17.12 7.19
N ILE A 52 12.05 -17.19 5.87
CA ILE A 52 11.32 -18.15 5.05
C ILE A 52 12.26 -19.29 4.72
N HIS A 53 11.81 -20.52 4.92
CA HIS A 53 12.59 -21.74 4.70
C HIS A 53 12.10 -22.46 3.46
N ARG A 54 12.88 -23.42 2.96
CA ARG A 54 12.45 -24.25 1.83
C ARG A 54 11.33 -25.19 2.23
N LYS A 55 10.48 -25.53 1.25
CA LYS A 55 9.47 -26.55 1.40
C LYS A 55 10.12 -27.93 1.53
N SER A 56 9.50 -28.80 2.32
CA SER A 56 9.85 -30.23 2.36
C SER A 56 9.44 -30.98 1.08
N SER A 57 8.41 -30.50 0.37
CA SER A 57 7.94 -31.05 -0.90
C SER A 57 7.45 -29.94 -1.84
N SER A 58 7.79 -30.06 -3.12
CA SER A 58 7.48 -29.06 -4.15
C SER A 58 6.25 -29.45 -4.98
N SER A 59 5.13 -28.75 -4.83
CA SER A 59 4.10 -28.77 -5.89
C SER A 59 3.05 -27.67 -5.83
N THR A 60 2.76 -27.06 -4.67
CA THR A 60 1.71 -26.02 -4.59
C THR A 60 2.12 -24.81 -3.74
N PRO A 61 1.59 -23.61 -4.04
CA PRO A 61 1.72 -22.47 -3.14
C PRO A 61 1.18 -22.82 -1.76
N ALA A 62 1.99 -22.59 -0.73
CA ALA A 62 1.66 -22.92 0.66
C ALA A 62 0.81 -21.84 1.33
N SER A 63 0.67 -20.65 0.72
CA SER A 63 -0.13 -19.56 1.27
C SER A 63 -0.68 -18.60 0.21
N ALA A 64 -1.67 -17.80 0.61
CA ALA A 64 -2.17 -16.69 -0.20
C ALA A 64 -1.05 -15.69 -0.52
N PHE A 65 -0.19 -15.37 0.46
CA PHE A 65 0.96 -14.48 0.27
C PHE A 65 1.91 -15.00 -0.84
N GLU A 66 2.23 -16.30 -0.84
CA GLU A 66 3.04 -16.90 -1.91
C GLU A 66 2.37 -16.76 -3.27
N THR A 67 1.09 -17.12 -3.34
CA THR A 67 0.30 -17.06 -4.58
C THR A 67 0.28 -15.65 -5.16
N ASP A 68 0.06 -14.65 -4.31
CA ASP A 68 0.00 -13.25 -4.71
C ASP A 68 1.38 -12.70 -5.11
N LEU A 69 2.44 -13.07 -4.40
CA LEU A 69 3.80 -12.65 -4.72
C LEU A 69 4.26 -13.21 -6.07
N LEU A 70 4.04 -14.50 -6.31
CA LEU A 70 4.38 -15.12 -7.59
C LEU A 70 3.57 -14.53 -8.74
N ALA A 71 2.27 -14.27 -8.53
CA ALA A 71 1.43 -13.60 -9.52
C ALA A 71 1.93 -12.17 -9.83
N TYR A 72 2.36 -11.42 -8.80
CA TYR A 72 2.89 -10.07 -8.98
C TYR A 72 4.21 -10.07 -9.77
N LEU A 73 5.15 -10.95 -9.44
CA LEU A 73 6.43 -11.05 -10.16
C LEU A 73 6.24 -11.55 -11.59
N SER A 74 5.29 -12.46 -11.82
CA SER A 74 4.98 -12.97 -13.17
C SER A 74 4.39 -11.90 -14.08
N ALA A 75 3.83 -10.81 -13.53
CA ALA A 75 3.27 -9.70 -14.30
C ALA A 75 4.33 -8.79 -14.95
N TYR A 76 5.61 -9.08 -14.78
CA TYR A 76 6.73 -8.42 -15.46
C TYR A 76 7.07 -9.10 -16.81
N ASP A 77 6.07 -9.69 -17.46
CA ASP A 77 6.17 -10.30 -18.80
C ASP A 77 7.38 -11.23 -18.97
N GLY A 78 7.65 -12.05 -17.95
CA GLY A 78 8.71 -13.07 -17.95
C GLY A 78 10.10 -12.60 -17.53
N ALA A 79 10.32 -11.29 -17.32
CA ALA A 79 11.61 -10.76 -16.86
C ALA A 79 12.06 -11.33 -15.50
N LEU A 80 11.10 -11.81 -14.70
CA LEU A 80 11.33 -12.37 -13.36
C LEU A 80 10.98 -13.88 -13.28
N SER A 81 10.85 -14.58 -14.40
CA SER A 81 10.44 -16.00 -14.41
C SER A 81 11.37 -16.90 -13.60
N SER A 82 12.69 -16.70 -13.68
CA SER A 82 13.66 -17.48 -12.88
C SER A 82 13.45 -17.27 -11.38
N TRP A 83 13.20 -16.02 -10.97
CA TRP A 83 12.85 -15.72 -9.58
C TRP A 83 11.53 -16.39 -9.18
N CYS A 84 10.50 -16.39 -10.02
CA CYS A 84 9.28 -17.13 -9.72
C CYS A 84 9.54 -18.63 -9.49
N SER A 85 10.36 -19.25 -10.34
CA SER A 85 10.75 -20.66 -10.19
C SER A 85 11.53 -20.92 -8.90
N ASP A 86 12.49 -20.06 -8.56
CA ASP A 86 13.29 -20.20 -7.34
C ASP A 86 12.42 -20.02 -6.09
N LEU A 87 11.54 -19.01 -6.09
CA LEU A 87 10.68 -18.68 -4.95
C LEU A 87 9.60 -19.73 -4.70
N ALA A 88 9.12 -20.44 -5.72
CA ALA A 88 8.15 -21.52 -5.55
C ALA A 88 8.66 -22.67 -4.65
N GLY A 89 9.99 -22.78 -4.46
CA GLY A 89 10.64 -23.73 -3.57
C GLY A 89 10.63 -23.34 -2.08
N PHE A 90 10.10 -22.16 -1.72
CA PHE A 90 10.11 -21.62 -0.36
C PHE A 90 8.72 -21.56 0.27
N ASP A 91 8.62 -21.81 1.57
CA ASP A 91 7.36 -21.84 2.32
C ASP A 91 7.05 -20.48 2.97
N PHE A 92 6.08 -19.76 2.39
CA PHE A 92 5.60 -18.47 2.89
C PHE A 92 4.40 -18.59 3.84
N SER A 93 4.04 -19.79 4.32
CA SER A 93 2.89 -20.01 5.24
C SER A 93 2.97 -19.18 6.52
N ARG A 94 4.19 -18.88 6.97
CA ARG A 94 4.44 -18.07 8.18
C ARG A 94 4.29 -16.56 7.97
N CYS A 95 4.09 -16.09 6.73
CA CYS A 95 3.87 -14.67 6.45
C CYS A 95 2.46 -14.25 6.88
N LYS A 96 2.34 -13.69 8.09
CA LYS A 96 1.11 -13.04 8.59
C LYS A 96 0.92 -11.66 7.93
N ALA A 97 0.63 -11.67 6.63
CA ALA A 97 0.53 -10.48 5.79
C ALA A 97 -0.32 -10.77 4.55
N VAL A 98 -1.08 -9.77 4.08
CA VAL A 98 -1.80 -9.84 2.81
C VAL A 98 -1.13 -8.90 1.80
N LEU A 99 -0.74 -9.45 0.65
CA LEU A 99 -0.10 -8.66 -0.39
C LEU A 99 -1.15 -7.84 -1.15
N VAL A 100 -0.90 -6.54 -1.30
CA VAL A 100 -1.74 -5.63 -2.09
C VAL A 100 -0.85 -4.94 -3.11
N ALA A 101 -1.03 -5.30 -4.38
CA ALA A 101 -0.17 -4.85 -5.47
C ALA A 101 -0.96 -4.18 -6.59
N SER A 102 -0.30 -3.31 -7.34
CA SER A 102 -0.82 -2.74 -8.58
C SER A 102 0.08 -3.14 -9.74
N VAL A 103 -0.54 -3.51 -10.86
CA VAL A 103 0.13 -3.89 -12.11
C VAL A 103 -0.47 -3.04 -13.23
N PRO A 104 0.34 -2.34 -14.05
CA PRO A 104 -0.14 -1.58 -15.19
C PRO A 104 -0.95 -2.46 -16.15
N GLY A 105 -2.08 -1.94 -16.63
CA GLY A 105 -2.92 -2.67 -17.56
C GLY A 105 -4.39 -2.29 -17.46
N ARG A 106 -5.18 -2.93 -18.32
CA ARG A 106 -6.64 -2.84 -18.35
C ARG A 106 -7.20 -4.18 -17.92
N HIS A 107 -7.60 -4.26 -16.66
CA HIS A 107 -8.07 -5.48 -16.03
C HIS A 107 -9.58 -5.59 -16.20
N VAL A 108 -10.09 -6.76 -16.57
CA VAL A 108 -11.53 -7.04 -16.80
C VAL A 108 -11.96 -8.31 -16.07
N GLY A 109 -13.26 -8.51 -15.90
CA GLY A 109 -13.79 -9.70 -15.24
C GLY A 109 -13.24 -9.88 -13.81
N SER A 110 -12.80 -11.10 -13.49
CA SER A 110 -12.19 -11.46 -12.20
C SER A 110 -10.82 -10.80 -11.97
N GLU A 111 -10.05 -10.52 -13.03
CA GLU A 111 -8.72 -9.89 -12.94
C GLU A 111 -8.76 -8.49 -12.34
N ARG A 112 -9.90 -7.80 -12.42
CA ARG A 112 -10.09 -6.50 -11.74
C ARG A 112 -9.79 -6.59 -10.26
N HIS A 113 -10.11 -7.71 -9.61
CA HIS A 113 -9.96 -7.89 -8.16
C HIS A 113 -8.58 -8.42 -7.75
N ARG A 114 -7.67 -8.64 -8.71
CA ARG A 114 -6.29 -9.06 -8.42
C ARG A 114 -5.40 -7.89 -8.03
N TRP A 115 -5.68 -6.69 -8.54
CA TRP A 115 -4.78 -5.53 -8.44
C TRP A 115 -5.44 -4.27 -7.90
N GLY A 116 -4.62 -3.35 -7.41
CA GLY A 116 -4.98 -1.99 -7.02
C GLY A 116 -6.11 -1.91 -6.00
N LEU A 117 -6.99 -0.93 -6.19
CA LEU A 117 -8.03 -0.60 -5.22
C LEU A 117 -9.07 -1.70 -5.07
N ALA A 118 -9.41 -2.36 -6.17
CA ALA A 118 -10.37 -3.46 -6.16
C ALA A 118 -9.82 -4.70 -5.43
N ARG A 119 -8.51 -4.94 -5.47
CA ARG A 119 -7.85 -5.94 -4.62
C ARG A 119 -7.96 -5.58 -3.14
N LEU A 120 -7.62 -4.33 -2.79
CA LEU A 120 -7.72 -3.86 -1.40
C LEU A 120 -9.17 -4.02 -0.88
N ALA A 121 -10.16 -3.54 -1.63
CA ALA A 121 -11.57 -3.65 -1.25
C ALA A 121 -12.02 -5.09 -0.99
N ARG A 122 -11.57 -6.03 -1.85
CA ARG A 122 -11.87 -7.46 -1.71
C ARG A 122 -11.30 -8.04 -0.41
N GLU A 123 -10.07 -7.71 -0.06
CA GLU A 123 -9.46 -8.22 1.18
C GLU A 123 -10.05 -7.53 2.42
N LEU A 124 -10.35 -6.23 2.35
CA LEU A 124 -11.05 -5.52 3.42
C LEU A 124 -12.45 -6.07 3.67
N ALA A 125 -13.16 -6.55 2.64
CA ALA A 125 -14.46 -7.21 2.80
C ALA A 125 -14.43 -8.52 3.62
N ARG A 126 -13.23 -9.01 3.98
CA ARG A 126 -13.03 -10.18 4.84
C ARG A 126 -12.69 -9.81 6.29
N VAL A 127 -12.33 -8.55 6.52
CA VAL A 127 -11.89 -8.03 7.82
C VAL A 127 -13.10 -7.58 8.64
N GLU A 128 -13.17 -8.02 9.88
CA GLU A 128 -14.12 -7.50 10.86
C GLU A 128 -13.69 -6.13 11.39
N CYS A 129 -14.59 -5.15 11.35
CA CYS A 129 -14.38 -3.80 11.87
C CYS A 129 -15.27 -3.55 13.09
N ALA A 130 -15.07 -2.42 13.78
CA ALA A 130 -15.83 -2.13 15.00
C ALA A 130 -17.35 -2.01 14.74
N SER A 131 -18.15 -2.35 15.76
CA SER A 131 -19.62 -2.27 15.71
C SER A 131 -20.12 -0.82 15.63
N SER A 132 -21.41 -0.65 15.33
CA SER A 132 -22.05 0.66 15.09
C SER A 132 -21.94 1.67 16.22
N GLY A 133 -21.70 1.22 17.45
CA GLY A 133 -21.48 2.08 18.61
C GLY A 133 -20.13 2.78 18.64
N VAL A 134 -19.13 2.29 17.90
CA VAL A 134 -17.76 2.81 17.91
C VAL A 134 -17.53 3.72 16.72
N ARG A 135 -16.98 4.93 16.96
CA ARG A 135 -16.56 5.79 15.85
C ARG A 135 -15.22 5.32 15.32
N GLU A 136 -15.14 5.10 14.01
CA GLU A 136 -13.91 4.80 13.29
C GLU A 136 -13.60 5.88 12.25
N THR A 137 -12.31 6.04 11.95
CA THR A 137 -11.79 6.92 10.90
C THR A 137 -10.89 6.10 9.97
N ILE A 138 -11.09 6.24 8.67
CA ILE A 138 -10.14 5.82 7.66
C ILE A 138 -9.15 6.96 7.44
N VAL A 139 -7.87 6.69 7.67
CA VAL A 139 -6.77 7.63 7.50
C VAL A 139 -5.94 7.21 6.30
N CYS A 140 -5.84 8.07 5.30
CA CYS A 140 -4.93 7.92 4.16
C CYS A 140 -3.80 8.93 4.33
N GLN A 141 -2.59 8.46 4.63
CA GLN A 141 -1.39 9.28 4.66
C GLN A 141 -0.56 8.97 3.42
N VAL A 142 -0.19 10.01 2.67
CA VAL A 142 0.58 9.87 1.43
C VAL A 142 1.65 10.95 1.31
N SER A 143 2.58 10.79 0.37
CA SER A 143 3.59 11.80 0.06
C SER A 143 3.34 12.47 -1.30
N SER A 144 2.35 12.02 -2.08
CA SER A 144 1.97 12.67 -3.34
C SER A 144 0.49 12.50 -3.63
N ILE A 145 -0.07 13.48 -4.35
CA ILE A 145 -1.46 13.49 -4.78
C ILE A 145 -1.52 13.74 -6.30
N GLY A 146 -2.15 12.81 -7.02
CA GLY A 146 -2.36 12.89 -8.47
C GLY A 146 -3.60 13.70 -8.86
N ALA A 147 -3.88 13.78 -10.17
CA ALA A 147 -5.09 14.40 -10.68
C ALA A 147 -6.32 13.50 -10.42
N LEU A 148 -7.22 13.93 -9.54
CA LEU A 148 -8.39 13.13 -9.15
C LEU A 148 -9.67 13.51 -9.93
N GLY A 149 -9.66 14.66 -10.59
CA GLY A 149 -10.78 15.19 -11.39
C GLY A 149 -11.41 16.42 -10.74
N THR A 150 -12.37 17.04 -11.42
CA THR A 150 -13.06 18.25 -10.95
C THR A 150 -14.23 17.97 -10.00
N ALA A 151 -14.62 16.71 -9.89
CA ALA A 151 -15.72 16.27 -9.04
C ALA A 151 -15.28 15.05 -8.21
N ASP A 152 -15.96 14.85 -7.09
CA ASP A 152 -15.68 13.78 -6.13
C ASP A 152 -16.21 12.40 -6.58
N LYS A 153 -15.84 12.00 -7.79
CA LYS A 153 -16.18 10.69 -8.36
C LYS A 153 -15.17 9.61 -7.99
N TRP A 154 -13.92 9.98 -7.76
CA TRP A 154 -12.87 9.00 -7.49
C TRP A 154 -12.46 8.96 -6.01
N LEU A 155 -12.33 10.11 -5.33
CA LEU A 155 -11.76 10.17 -3.98
C LEU A 155 -12.68 9.59 -2.91
N GLN A 156 -13.90 10.10 -2.74
CA GLN A 156 -14.84 9.54 -1.76
C GLN A 156 -15.71 8.44 -2.35
N THR A 157 -16.09 8.57 -3.64
CA THR A 157 -17.03 7.65 -4.27
C THR A 157 -16.38 6.31 -4.66
N GLU A 158 -15.22 6.28 -5.30
CA GLU A 158 -14.51 5.01 -5.60
C GLU A 158 -13.60 4.56 -4.45
N LEU A 159 -12.57 5.36 -4.12
CA LEU A 159 -11.59 5.05 -3.08
C LEU A 159 -12.25 4.98 -1.70
N GLY A 160 -13.00 6.02 -1.30
CA GLY A 160 -13.68 6.03 0.00
C GLY A 160 -14.64 4.85 0.18
N THR A 161 -15.43 4.49 -0.83
CA THR A 161 -16.30 3.30 -0.75
C THR A 161 -15.51 2.00 -0.62
N SER A 162 -14.42 1.86 -1.38
CA SER A 162 -13.55 0.68 -1.34
C SER A 162 -12.86 0.51 0.02
N LEU A 163 -12.40 1.60 0.63
CA LEU A 163 -11.76 1.58 1.95
C LEU A 163 -12.76 1.33 3.09
N ARG A 164 -14.07 1.55 2.86
CA ARG A 164 -15.14 1.24 3.83
C ARG A 164 -15.52 -0.23 3.88
N SER A 165 -15.08 -1.03 2.91
CA SER A 165 -15.35 -2.48 2.89
C SER A 165 -14.97 -3.13 4.22
N ALA A 166 -15.84 -4.03 4.68
CA ALA A 166 -15.69 -4.80 5.91
C ALA A 166 -16.57 -6.03 5.80
N ARG A 167 -16.22 -7.11 6.50
CA ARG A 167 -17.06 -8.32 6.60
C ARG A 167 -18.43 -8.01 7.21
N ASN A 168 -18.44 -7.14 8.22
CA ASN A 168 -19.62 -6.70 8.96
C ASN A 168 -20.04 -5.26 8.62
N VAL A 169 -19.92 -4.88 7.33
CA VAL A 169 -20.17 -3.48 6.88
C VAL A 169 -21.56 -2.94 7.24
N LEU A 170 -22.58 -3.81 7.28
CA LEU A 170 -23.95 -3.43 7.65
C LEU A 170 -24.10 -3.12 9.15
N GLN A 171 -23.23 -3.69 9.98
CA GLN A 171 -23.18 -3.45 11.43
C GLN A 171 -22.20 -2.32 11.79
N CYS A 172 -21.37 -1.88 10.86
CA CYS A 172 -20.42 -0.80 11.07
C CYS A 172 -21.12 0.57 11.01
N ARG A 173 -20.71 1.50 11.87
CA ARG A 173 -20.93 2.93 11.60
C ARG A 173 -20.10 3.32 10.39
N ARG A 174 -20.63 4.18 9.52
CA ARG A 174 -19.87 4.72 8.39
C ARG A 174 -18.65 5.49 8.93
N PRO A 175 -17.41 5.07 8.62
CA PRO A 175 -16.23 5.77 9.12
C PRO A 175 -16.00 7.08 8.38
N ASP A 176 -15.40 8.05 9.07
CA ASP A 176 -14.93 9.29 8.47
C ASP A 176 -13.72 9.00 7.56
N LEU A 177 -13.50 9.80 6.52
CA LEU A 177 -12.29 9.74 5.69
C LEU A 177 -11.41 10.96 5.96
N ARG A 178 -10.13 10.72 6.26
CA ARG A 178 -9.13 11.78 6.51
C ARG A 178 -7.89 11.56 5.66
N LEU A 179 -7.34 12.65 5.14
CA LEU A 179 -6.15 12.66 4.29
C LEU A 179 -5.01 13.39 5.01
N VAL A 180 -3.98 12.66 5.42
CA VAL A 180 -2.78 13.28 6.02
C VAL A 180 -1.79 13.61 4.92
N PHE A 181 -1.51 14.90 4.75
CA PHE A 181 -0.55 15.42 3.78
C PHE A 181 0.21 16.62 4.39
N PRO A 182 1.53 16.73 4.21
CA PRO A 182 2.30 17.84 4.79
C PRO A 182 1.79 19.21 4.33
N THR A 183 1.65 20.12 5.28
CA THR A 183 1.38 21.53 4.99
C THR A 183 2.67 22.26 4.58
N VAL A 184 2.53 23.48 4.06
CA VAL A 184 3.67 24.37 3.78
C VAL A 184 4.55 24.54 5.04
N GLU A 185 3.92 24.71 6.20
CA GLU A 185 4.62 24.87 7.48
C GLU A 185 5.34 23.59 7.91
N ASP A 186 4.72 22.42 7.71
CA ASP A 186 5.36 21.12 8.00
C ASP A 186 6.61 20.91 7.13
N VAL A 187 6.61 21.37 5.86
CA VAL A 187 7.78 21.32 4.97
C VAL A 187 8.83 22.33 5.39
N ARG A 188 8.43 23.60 5.61
CA ARG A 188 9.34 24.70 5.99
C ARG A 188 10.12 24.39 7.28
N THR A 189 9.46 23.75 8.25
CA THR A 189 10.03 23.39 9.55
C THR A 189 10.58 21.96 9.61
N SER A 190 10.63 21.25 8.49
CA SER A 190 11.24 19.92 8.43
C SER A 190 12.77 19.99 8.53
N ILE A 191 13.42 18.85 8.80
CA ILE A 191 14.88 18.76 8.93
C ILE A 191 15.61 19.26 7.67
N ASP A 192 15.13 18.89 6.47
CA ASP A 192 15.70 19.38 5.21
C ASP A 192 15.07 20.70 4.73
N GLY A 193 14.19 21.33 5.51
CA GLY A 193 13.43 22.52 5.14
C GLY A 193 12.71 22.36 3.80
N TRP A 194 12.77 23.40 2.95
CA TRP A 194 12.12 23.41 1.62
C TRP A 194 12.56 22.27 0.69
N ALA A 195 13.78 21.76 0.86
CA ALA A 195 14.22 20.64 0.04
C ALA A 195 13.31 19.42 0.24
N SER A 196 12.64 19.29 1.39
CA SER A 196 11.65 18.23 1.63
C SER A 196 10.50 18.21 0.62
N GLY A 197 10.11 19.38 0.09
CA GLY A 197 9.04 19.51 -0.90
C GLY A 197 9.30 18.75 -2.20
N GLY A 198 10.58 18.52 -2.56
CA GLY A 198 10.92 17.72 -3.74
C GLY A 198 10.46 16.25 -3.68
N SER A 199 10.21 15.74 -2.46
CA SER A 199 9.68 14.39 -2.23
C SER A 199 8.18 14.40 -1.89
N ILE A 200 7.53 15.58 -1.93
CA ILE A 200 6.12 15.78 -1.59
C ILE A 200 5.35 16.40 -2.79
N PRO A 201 5.32 15.75 -3.97
CA PRO A 201 4.75 16.38 -5.16
C PRO A 201 3.22 16.44 -5.12
N PHE A 202 2.69 17.66 -5.20
CA PHE A 202 1.29 17.96 -5.47
C PHE A 202 1.19 19.24 -6.32
N LYS A 203 0.84 19.08 -7.60
CA LYS A 203 0.81 20.20 -8.56
C LYS A 203 -0.37 21.13 -8.27
N SER A 204 -0.16 22.45 -8.37
CA SER A 204 -1.20 23.47 -8.20
C SER A 204 -2.40 23.23 -9.12
N ASP A 205 -2.19 22.92 -10.40
CA ASP A 205 -3.27 22.60 -11.34
C ASP A 205 -4.14 21.40 -10.90
N ASN A 206 -3.56 20.45 -10.17
CA ASN A 206 -4.33 19.35 -9.61
C ASN A 206 -5.12 19.84 -8.40
N TRP A 207 -4.48 20.60 -7.51
CA TRP A 207 -5.11 21.22 -6.35
C TRP A 207 -6.34 22.04 -6.74
N ASP A 208 -6.22 22.97 -7.68
CA ASP A 208 -7.31 23.87 -8.09
C ASP A 208 -8.54 23.10 -8.58
N LYS A 209 -8.32 21.94 -9.23
CA LYS A 209 -9.40 21.06 -9.71
C LYS A 209 -10.09 20.30 -8.59
N GLN A 210 -9.39 20.01 -7.48
CA GLN A 210 -9.88 19.09 -6.46
C GLN A 210 -10.08 19.71 -5.07
N GLU A 211 -9.71 20.98 -4.88
CA GLU A 211 -9.78 21.71 -3.62
C GLU A 211 -11.16 21.63 -2.97
N SER A 212 -12.22 21.89 -3.75
CA SER A 212 -13.59 22.03 -3.24
C SER A 212 -14.08 20.81 -2.46
N TYR A 213 -13.67 19.61 -2.86
CA TYR A 213 -14.06 18.36 -2.19
C TYR A 213 -12.92 17.74 -1.36
N MET A 214 -11.65 18.08 -1.63
CA MET A 214 -10.51 17.53 -0.90
C MET A 214 -10.20 18.29 0.39
N ARG A 215 -10.31 19.63 0.37
CA ARG A 215 -9.91 20.51 1.49
C ARG A 215 -10.53 20.10 2.84
N PRO A 216 -11.82 19.73 2.94
CA PRO A 216 -12.42 19.32 4.22
C PRO A 216 -11.85 18.03 4.82
N LEU A 217 -11.18 17.21 4.01
CA LEU A 217 -10.63 15.92 4.44
C LEU A 217 -9.17 16.03 4.91
N LEU A 218 -8.48 17.12 4.57
CA LEU A 218 -7.04 17.27 4.82
C LEU A 218 -6.74 17.42 6.32
N CYS A 219 -5.62 16.82 6.72
CA CYS A 219 -5.05 16.87 8.06
C CYS A 219 -3.54 17.08 7.94
N SER A 220 -2.96 17.85 8.87
CA SER A 220 -1.52 18.11 8.91
C SER A 220 -0.71 16.87 9.30
N TRP A 221 0.54 16.80 8.85
CA TRP A 221 1.47 15.77 9.31
C TRP A 221 1.79 15.95 10.80
N ARG A 222 1.56 14.90 11.59
CA ARG A 222 1.85 14.85 13.03
C ARG A 222 2.43 13.48 13.37
N ALA A 223 3.57 13.48 14.05
CA ALA A 223 4.33 12.28 14.37
C ALA A 223 5.21 12.48 15.62
N GLU A 224 4.74 13.30 16.57
CA GLU A 224 5.40 13.64 17.82
C GLU A 224 5.75 12.39 18.63
N LYS A 225 4.79 11.46 18.78
CA LYS A 225 4.99 10.20 19.51
C LYS A 225 6.11 9.33 18.92
N ALA A 226 6.36 9.45 17.61
CA ALA A 226 7.41 8.71 16.92
C ALA A 226 8.73 9.48 16.80
N GLY A 227 8.83 10.68 17.40
CA GLY A 227 9.98 11.58 17.29
C GLY A 227 10.19 12.13 15.87
N ARG A 228 9.16 12.09 15.01
CA ARG A 228 9.28 12.27 13.56
C ARG A 228 8.49 13.45 13.01
N LYS A 229 8.04 14.35 13.87
CA LYS A 229 7.31 15.57 13.47
C LYS A 229 8.03 16.35 12.37
N HIS A 230 9.35 16.52 12.51
CA HIS A 230 10.18 17.26 11.55
C HIS A 230 10.78 16.39 10.45
N ALA A 231 10.62 15.07 10.50
CA ALA A 231 11.05 14.14 9.46
C ALA A 231 9.94 13.94 8.44
N SER A 232 10.01 14.66 7.32
CA SER A 232 8.94 14.66 6.30
C SER A 232 8.57 13.24 5.84
N PRO A 233 7.27 12.94 5.67
CA PRO A 233 6.83 11.61 5.31
C PRO A 233 7.11 11.30 3.84
N HIS A 234 7.82 10.21 3.60
CA HIS A 234 7.86 9.53 2.31
C HIS A 234 7.21 8.13 2.39
N ILE A 235 6.86 7.68 3.60
CA ILE A 235 5.93 6.56 3.83
C ILE A 235 4.53 6.88 3.26
N LYS A 236 3.80 5.84 2.87
CA LYS A 236 2.38 5.89 2.52
C LYS A 236 1.66 4.82 3.33
N THR A 237 0.65 5.23 4.08
CA THR A 237 -0.13 4.33 4.93
C THR A 237 -1.62 4.57 4.77
N TYR A 238 -2.38 3.49 4.78
CA TYR A 238 -3.83 3.53 4.84
C TYR A 238 -4.24 2.72 6.07
N ALA A 239 -5.14 3.24 6.88
CA ALA A 239 -5.58 2.55 8.09
C ALA A 239 -7.04 2.84 8.40
N ARG A 240 -7.71 1.92 9.10
CA ARG A 240 -8.99 2.19 9.77
C ARG A 240 -8.79 2.04 11.27
N ILE A 241 -9.05 3.12 11.99
CA ILE A 241 -8.75 3.25 13.41
C ILE A 241 -9.99 3.69 14.18
N SER A 242 -10.24 3.09 15.35
CA SER A 242 -11.28 3.53 16.28
C SER A 242 -10.86 4.80 17.02
N GLU A 243 -11.82 5.48 17.63
CA GLU A 243 -11.56 6.60 18.55
C GLU A 243 -10.71 6.22 19.77
N THR A 244 -10.69 4.94 20.14
CA THR A 244 -9.82 4.39 21.20
C THR A 244 -8.40 4.10 20.73
N GLY A 245 -8.10 4.28 19.44
CA GLY A 245 -6.79 4.02 18.85
C GLY A 245 -6.57 2.56 18.42
N THR A 246 -7.62 1.73 18.40
CA THR A 246 -7.54 0.33 17.94
C THR A 246 -7.60 0.27 16.42
N LEU A 247 -6.70 -0.48 15.80
CA LEU A 247 -6.66 -0.65 14.35
C LEU A 247 -7.50 -1.85 13.91
N SER A 248 -8.48 -1.60 13.05
CA SER A 248 -9.22 -2.66 12.35
C SER A 248 -8.38 -3.24 11.21
N TRP A 249 -7.59 -2.40 10.55
CA TRP A 249 -6.57 -2.81 9.59
C TRP A 249 -5.55 -1.68 9.34
N PHE A 250 -4.37 -2.07 8.84
CA PHE A 250 -3.29 -1.16 8.49
C PHE A 250 -2.57 -1.65 7.23
N LEU A 251 -2.35 -0.74 6.28
CA LEU A 251 -1.63 -0.98 5.04
C LEU A 251 -0.44 -0.02 4.97
N VAL A 252 0.75 -0.57 4.74
CA VAL A 252 1.93 0.18 4.28
C VAL A 252 2.20 -0.15 2.82
N THR A 253 2.42 0.84 1.97
CA THR A 253 2.51 0.64 0.52
C THR A 253 3.37 1.69 -0.16
N SER A 254 3.75 1.45 -1.41
CA SER A 254 4.30 2.48 -2.29
C SER A 254 3.21 3.38 -2.89
N SER A 255 1.95 2.94 -2.93
CA SER A 255 0.84 3.65 -3.58
C SER A 255 0.53 5.00 -2.93
N ASN A 256 0.74 6.08 -3.69
CA ASN A 256 0.24 7.41 -3.37
C ASN A 256 -1.24 7.58 -3.72
N LEU A 257 -1.85 8.72 -3.35
CA LEU A 257 -3.23 9.04 -3.67
C LEU A 257 -3.37 9.43 -5.16
N SER A 258 -3.45 8.43 -6.03
CA SER A 258 -3.58 8.64 -7.48
C SER A 258 -4.31 7.50 -8.19
N LYS A 259 -5.01 7.85 -9.27
CA LYS A 259 -5.61 6.90 -10.21
C LYS A 259 -4.58 6.00 -10.89
N ALA A 260 -3.35 6.48 -11.07
CA ALA A 260 -2.28 5.70 -11.69
C ALA A 260 -1.85 4.51 -10.83
N ALA A 261 -1.70 4.75 -9.53
CA ALA A 261 -1.34 3.75 -8.52
C ALA A 261 -2.50 2.80 -8.20
N TRP A 262 -3.66 3.36 -7.85
CA TRP A 262 -4.79 2.58 -7.33
C TRP A 262 -5.74 2.06 -8.41
N GLY A 263 -5.68 2.64 -9.60
CA GLY A 263 -6.58 2.36 -10.72
C GLY A 263 -7.79 3.27 -10.75
N ALA A 264 -8.42 3.35 -11.92
CA ALA A 264 -9.70 4.02 -12.12
C ALA A 264 -10.62 3.14 -12.94
N VAL A 265 -11.89 3.10 -12.54
CA VAL A 265 -12.92 2.35 -13.25
C VAL A 265 -13.25 3.04 -14.58
N GLN A 266 -13.37 2.25 -15.65
CA GLN A 266 -13.70 2.68 -17.02
C GLN A 266 -14.80 1.79 -17.59
N LYS A 267 -15.35 2.18 -18.76
CA LYS A 267 -16.36 1.41 -19.50
C LYS A 267 -17.54 1.00 -18.61
N ASN A 268 -18.15 1.96 -17.92
CA ASN A 268 -19.32 1.76 -17.05
C ASN A 268 -19.14 0.66 -15.99
N GLY A 269 -17.94 0.52 -15.41
CA GLY A 269 -17.67 -0.51 -14.40
C GLY A 269 -16.94 -1.73 -14.93
N ALA A 270 -16.93 -1.98 -16.23
CA ALA A 270 -16.44 -3.24 -16.78
C ALA A 270 -14.91 -3.41 -16.75
N GLN A 271 -14.16 -2.32 -16.59
CA GLN A 271 -12.70 -2.31 -16.72
C GLN A 271 -12.04 -1.48 -15.61
N LEU A 272 -10.95 -1.97 -15.03
CA LEU A 272 -10.07 -1.21 -14.14
C LEU A 272 -8.76 -0.89 -14.87
N GLU A 273 -8.48 0.39 -15.12
CA GLU A 273 -7.20 0.81 -15.69
C GLU A 273 -6.23 1.22 -14.59
N ILE A 274 -5.08 0.55 -14.52
CA ILE A 274 -3.94 0.87 -13.64
C ILE A 274 -2.75 1.27 -14.52
N LYS A 275 -1.95 2.24 -14.08
CA LYS A 275 -0.81 2.77 -14.85
C LYS A 275 0.55 2.52 -14.21
N SER A 276 0.60 2.18 -12.93
CA SER A 276 1.86 2.03 -12.19
C SER A 276 2.01 0.65 -11.57
N PHE A 277 3.27 0.22 -11.41
CA PHE A 277 3.60 -0.87 -10.51
C PHE A 277 3.71 -0.34 -9.09
N GLU A 278 2.95 -0.93 -8.18
CA GLU A 278 2.98 -0.60 -6.75
C GLU A 278 2.92 -1.88 -5.93
N LEU A 279 3.44 -1.84 -4.70
CA LEU A 279 3.42 -2.97 -3.79
C LEU A 279 3.25 -2.51 -2.35
N GLY A 280 2.44 -3.25 -1.59
CA GLY A 280 2.22 -3.00 -0.18
C GLY A 280 1.76 -4.25 0.57
N VAL A 281 1.73 -4.11 1.90
CA VAL A 281 1.32 -5.16 2.82
C VAL A 281 0.22 -4.65 3.72
N LEU A 282 -0.93 -5.32 3.62
CA LEU A 282 -2.07 -5.16 4.53
C LEU A 282 -1.90 -6.12 5.71
N VAL A 283 -2.12 -5.61 6.91
CA VAL A 283 -2.21 -6.39 8.15
C VAL A 283 -3.52 -6.05 8.88
N HIS A 284 -4.12 -7.05 9.51
CA HIS A 284 -5.35 -6.90 10.30
C HIS A 284 -5.38 -7.95 11.42
N PRO A 285 -6.11 -7.72 12.53
CA PRO A 285 -6.06 -8.56 13.72
C PRO A 285 -6.25 -10.06 13.49
N GLU A 286 -7.12 -10.43 12.54
CA GLU A 286 -7.44 -11.84 12.23
C GLU A 286 -6.31 -12.62 11.53
N LEU A 287 -5.16 -12.00 11.22
CA LEU A 287 -3.98 -12.71 10.76
C LEU A 287 -3.21 -13.40 11.89
N TRP A 288 -3.53 -13.09 13.16
CA TRP A 288 -2.79 -13.57 14.33
C TRP A 288 -3.48 -14.70 15.06
#